data_AF-A0A2A2UWM4-F1
#
_entry.id   AF-A0A2A2UWM4-F1
#
_cell.length_a   1.000
_cell.length_b   1.000
_cell.length_c   1.000
_cell.angle_alpha   90.00
_cell.angle_beta   90.00
_cell.angle_gamma   90.00
#
_symmetry.space_group_name_H-M   'P 1'
#
loop_
_entity.id
_entity.type
_entity.pdbx_description
1 polymer ?
#
loop_
_entity_poly.entity_id
_entity_poly.type
_entity_poly.pdbx_seq_one_letter_code
_entity_poly.pdbx_strand_id
1 'polypeptide(L)'
;MRTEEQYDLLFDGVNALLDVSEKNEEDLQKLLVDITKTSALLEHTSTQIHKKLKQEVVAATNQMTKDIVNDVTQDLQEANKAAKEAASQYRQAVRTSVLKLYGLFALFSVFVAAIVWYIFIKDIPTISKINELREIQFSLEQDVNQLKSYGNTITYEGNIYIEVNKNQCRILKGETPPKNQAFCKIIKR
;
A
#
# COMPACT_ATOMS: atom_id res chain seq x y z
N MET A 1 23.31 -67.68 113.59
CA MET A 1 23.79 -68.03 112.24
C MET A 1 22.69 -67.79 111.20
N ARG A 2 22.10 -66.60 111.09
CA ARG A 2 21.01 -66.35 110.12
C ARG A 2 21.14 -65.02 109.37
N THR A 3 22.11 -64.21 109.76
CA THR A 3 22.31 -62.85 109.27
C THR A 3 23.30 -62.83 108.11
N GLU A 4 24.38 -63.61 108.14
CA GLU A 4 25.40 -63.62 107.07
C GLU A 4 24.85 -64.10 105.72
N GLU A 5 24.11 -65.22 105.69
CA GLU A 5 23.48 -65.71 104.45
C GLU A 5 22.46 -64.73 103.84
N GLN A 6 21.80 -63.91 104.67
CA GLN A 6 20.88 -62.88 104.18
C GLN A 6 21.62 -61.68 103.59
N TYR A 7 22.80 -61.33 104.13
CA TYR A 7 23.64 -60.27 103.58
C TYR A 7 24.27 -60.69 102.25
N ASP A 8 24.71 -61.95 102.11
CA ASP A 8 25.26 -62.48 100.85
C ASP A 8 24.23 -62.47 99.73
N LEU A 9 23.01 -62.93 100.00
CA LEU A 9 21.91 -62.91 99.00
C LEU A 9 21.53 -61.49 98.55
N LEU A 10 21.66 -60.51 99.45
CA LEU A 10 21.40 -59.11 99.16
C LEU A 10 22.53 -58.50 98.32
N PHE A 11 23.78 -58.88 98.60
CA PHE A 11 24.95 -58.46 97.83
C PHE A 11 24.95 -59.05 96.41
N ASP A 12 24.62 -60.34 96.27
CA ASP A 12 24.46 -60.98 94.95
C ASP A 12 23.32 -60.35 94.15
N GLY A 13 22.20 -60.03 94.81
CA GLY A 13 21.08 -59.34 94.17
C GLY A 13 21.45 -57.93 93.68
N VAL A 14 22.23 -57.17 94.46
CA VAL A 14 22.71 -55.83 94.07
C VAL A 14 23.73 -55.92 92.93
N ASN A 15 24.66 -56.88 92.98
CA ASN A 15 25.64 -57.10 91.91
C ASN A 15 24.97 -57.51 90.59
N ALA A 16 23.98 -58.41 90.62
CA ALA A 16 23.21 -58.76 89.43
C ALA A 16 22.44 -57.57 88.84
N LEU A 17 21.93 -56.68 89.70
CA LEU A 17 21.22 -55.48 89.26
C LEU A 17 22.18 -54.45 88.63
N LEU A 18 23.40 -54.32 89.18
CA LEU A 18 24.46 -53.49 88.62
C LEU A 18 24.95 -54.03 87.26
N ASP A 19 25.19 -55.34 87.15
CA ASP A 19 25.59 -56.00 85.90
C ASP A 19 24.53 -55.82 84.79
N VAL A 20 23.25 -55.93 85.15
CA VAL A 20 22.14 -55.68 84.20
C VAL A 20 22.08 -54.21 83.82
N SER A 21 22.26 -53.29 84.77
CA SER A 21 22.28 -51.85 84.49
C SER A 21 23.43 -51.45 83.58
N GLU A 22 24.63 -52.01 83.80
CA GLU A 22 25.82 -51.76 82.99
C GLU A 22 25.64 -52.26 81.55
N LYS A 23 25.10 -53.47 81.36
CA LYS A 23 24.72 -53.97 80.02
C LYS A 23 23.70 -53.08 79.33
N ASN A 24 22.71 -52.59 80.07
CA ASN A 24 21.67 -51.73 79.51
C ASN A 24 22.23 -50.36 79.09
N GLU A 25 23.21 -49.83 79.84
CA GLU A 25 23.93 -48.61 79.47
C GLU A 25 24.75 -48.81 78.18
N GLU A 26 25.49 -49.92 78.05
CA GLU A 26 26.22 -50.26 76.82
C GLU A 26 25.29 -50.39 75.60
N ASP A 27 24.15 -51.05 75.76
CA ASP A 27 23.18 -51.22 74.67
C ASP A 27 22.53 -49.89 74.27
N LEU A 28 22.23 -49.01 75.24
CA LEU A 28 21.75 -47.65 74.96
C LEU A 28 22.80 -46.81 74.24
N GLN A 29 24.09 -46.93 74.60
CA GLN A 29 25.17 -46.26 73.90
C GLN A 29 25.29 -46.75 72.45
N LYS A 30 25.21 -48.06 72.21
CA LYS A 30 25.19 -48.62 70.84
C LYS A 30 24.02 -48.10 70.02
N LEU A 31 22.81 -48.10 70.60
CA LEU A 31 21.61 -47.56 69.94
C LEU A 31 21.77 -46.07 69.59
N LEU A 32 22.36 -45.27 70.47
CA LEU A 32 22.66 -43.86 70.19
C LEU A 32 23.64 -43.71 69.02
N VAL A 33 24.70 -44.53 68.98
CA VAL A 33 25.67 -44.54 67.87
C VAL A 33 24.98 -44.93 66.56
N ASP A 34 24.12 -45.94 66.55
CA ASP A 34 23.40 -46.36 65.35
C ASP A 34 22.39 -45.31 64.88
N ILE A 35 21.67 -44.65 65.80
CA ILE A 35 20.74 -43.56 65.48
C ILE A 35 21.49 -42.38 64.88
N THR A 36 22.60 -41.96 65.49
CA THR A 36 23.40 -40.82 64.99
C THR A 36 24.02 -41.12 63.63
N LYS A 37 24.49 -42.36 63.41
CA LYS A 37 24.98 -42.79 62.09
C LYS A 37 23.87 -42.79 61.05
N THR A 38 22.68 -43.28 61.41
CA THR A 38 21.52 -43.32 60.52
C THR A 38 21.04 -41.91 60.19
N SER A 39 20.99 -41.00 61.16
CA SER A 39 20.60 -39.60 60.93
C SER A 39 21.57 -38.90 60.00
N ALA A 40 22.89 -39.08 60.19
CA ALA A 40 23.91 -38.53 59.32
C ALA A 40 23.80 -39.07 57.88
N LEU A 41 23.50 -40.36 57.73
CA LEU A 41 23.31 -40.98 56.42
C LEU A 41 22.05 -40.46 55.72
N LEU A 42 20.98 -40.24 56.48
CA LEU A 42 19.72 -39.68 55.99
C LEU A 42 19.90 -38.22 55.53
N GLU A 43 20.63 -37.42 56.31
CA GLU A 43 20.93 -36.01 55.99
C GLU A 43 21.81 -35.89 54.74
N HIS A 44 22.83 -36.74 54.64
CA HIS A 44 23.67 -36.82 53.45
C HIS A 44 22.85 -37.23 52.21
N THR A 45 21.99 -38.25 52.35
CA THR A 45 21.13 -38.73 51.25
C THR A 45 20.14 -37.65 50.81
N SER A 46 19.51 -36.96 51.78
CA SER A 46 18.61 -35.83 51.53
C SER A 46 19.31 -34.72 50.74
N THR A 47 20.52 -34.35 51.16
CA THR A 47 21.33 -33.32 50.49
C THR A 47 21.69 -33.74 49.06
N GLN A 48 22.06 -35.01 48.85
CA GLN A 48 22.36 -35.51 47.50
C GLN A 48 21.14 -35.53 46.58
N ILE A 49 19.98 -35.94 47.10
CA ILE A 49 18.72 -35.91 46.35
C ILE A 49 18.40 -34.47 45.95
N HIS A 50 18.51 -33.51 46.88
CA HIS A 50 18.21 -32.11 46.60
C HIS A 50 19.14 -31.53 45.53
N LYS A 51 20.43 -31.88 45.58
CA LYS A 51 21.42 -31.48 44.57
C LYS A 51 21.12 -32.08 43.19
N LYS A 52 20.82 -33.39 43.12
CA LYS A 52 20.46 -34.06 41.86
C LYS A 52 19.18 -33.49 41.26
N LEU A 53 18.15 -33.30 42.10
CA LEU A 53 16.89 -32.70 41.67
C LEU A 53 17.12 -31.31 41.06
N LYS A 54 17.90 -30.45 41.73
CA LYS A 54 18.22 -29.12 41.22
C LYS A 54 18.93 -29.19 39.86
N GLN A 55 19.88 -30.11 39.69
CA GLN A 55 20.61 -30.29 38.44
C GLN A 55 19.68 -30.76 37.30
N GLU A 56 18.84 -31.76 37.55
CA GLU A 56 17.89 -32.29 36.57
C GLU A 56 16.85 -31.25 36.17
N VAL A 57 16.29 -30.51 37.15
CA VAL A 57 15.33 -29.45 36.88
C VAL A 57 15.96 -28.34 36.01
N VAL A 58 17.18 -27.91 36.32
CA VAL A 58 17.88 -26.89 35.51
C VAL A 58 18.20 -27.42 34.11
N ALA A 59 18.66 -28.67 33.99
CA ALA A 59 18.95 -29.29 32.70
C ALA A 59 17.70 -29.41 31.82
N ALA A 60 16.61 -29.96 32.37
CA ALA A 60 15.33 -30.10 31.69
C ALA A 60 14.75 -28.74 31.29
N THR A 61 14.82 -27.75 32.18
CA THR A 61 14.33 -26.38 31.88
C THR A 61 15.14 -25.74 30.75
N ASN A 62 16.48 -25.87 30.78
CA ASN A 62 17.32 -25.35 29.71
C ASN A 62 17.06 -26.06 28.37
N GLN A 63 16.79 -27.36 28.40
CA GLN A 63 16.46 -28.12 27.20
C GLN A 63 15.11 -27.67 26.62
N MET A 64 14.05 -27.62 27.43
CA MET A 64 12.74 -27.11 27.00
C MET A 64 12.85 -25.68 26.47
N THR A 65 13.62 -24.82 27.13
CA THR A 65 13.82 -23.43 26.69
C THR A 65 14.50 -23.39 25.32
N LYS A 66 15.52 -24.24 25.08
CA LYS A 66 16.18 -24.32 23.77
C LYS A 66 15.22 -24.81 22.69
N ASP A 67 14.41 -25.81 22.99
CA ASP A 67 13.44 -26.37 22.04
C ASP A 67 12.39 -25.32 21.67
N ILE A 68 11.81 -24.63 22.66
CA ILE A 68 10.85 -23.54 22.43
C ILE A 68 11.49 -22.40 21.62
N VAL A 69 12.71 -22.00 21.96
CA VAL A 69 13.41 -20.93 21.23
C VAL A 69 13.68 -21.34 19.78
N ASN A 70 14.05 -22.61 19.53
CA ASN A 70 14.26 -23.12 18.19
C ASN A 70 12.97 -23.13 17.39
N ASP A 71 11.87 -23.66 17.95
CA ASP A 71 10.56 -23.72 17.30
C ASP A 71 10.07 -22.30 16.95
N VAL A 72 10.09 -21.38 17.90
CA VAL A 72 9.68 -19.98 17.67
C VAL A 72 10.57 -19.30 16.63
N THR A 73 11.87 -19.57 16.65
CA THR A 73 12.79 -18.99 15.65
C THR A 73 12.51 -19.55 14.26
N GLN A 74 12.22 -20.85 14.14
CA GLN A 74 11.85 -21.47 12.88
C GLN A 74 10.55 -20.89 12.33
N ASP A 75 9.50 -20.80 13.16
CA ASP A 75 8.22 -20.20 12.77
C ASP A 75 8.37 -18.76 12.28
N LEU A 76 9.18 -17.96 12.98
CA LEU A 76 9.47 -16.58 12.57
C LEU A 76 10.24 -16.52 11.24
N GLN A 77 11.15 -17.45 10.99
CA GLN A 77 11.86 -17.53 9.72
C GLN A 77 10.92 -17.90 8.56
N GLU A 78 10.01 -18.86 8.78
CA GLU A 78 9.00 -19.24 7.80
C GLU A 78 8.03 -18.09 7.50
N ALA A 79 7.54 -17.41 8.54
CA ALA A 79 6.70 -16.23 8.40
C ALA A 79 7.41 -15.10 7.62
N ASN A 80 8.69 -14.85 7.91
CA ASN A 80 9.48 -13.86 7.20
C ASN A 80 9.70 -14.25 5.73
N LYS A 81 9.89 -15.54 5.43
CA LYS A 81 10.00 -16.04 4.06
C LYS A 81 8.69 -15.81 3.30
N ALA A 82 7.55 -16.17 3.89
CA ALA A 82 6.23 -15.94 3.31
C ALA A 82 5.96 -14.44 3.06
N ALA A 83 6.32 -13.58 4.02
CA ALA A 83 6.19 -12.14 3.89
C ALA A 83 7.05 -11.56 2.75
N LYS A 84 8.30 -12.04 2.61
CA LYS A 84 9.18 -11.66 1.49
C LYS A 84 8.61 -12.11 0.16
N GLU A 85 8.08 -13.32 0.09
CA GLU A 85 7.47 -13.85 -1.13
C GLU A 85 6.24 -13.04 -1.52
N ALA A 86 5.33 -12.76 -0.58
CA ALA A 86 4.18 -11.89 -0.80
C ALA A 86 4.60 -10.49 -1.27
N ALA A 87 5.60 -9.87 -0.61
CA ALA A 87 6.12 -8.57 -1.01
C ALA A 87 6.69 -8.58 -2.44
N SER A 88 7.35 -9.68 -2.85
CA SER A 88 7.85 -9.83 -4.22
C SER A 88 6.71 -9.90 -5.24
N GLN A 89 5.66 -10.68 -4.95
CA GLN A 89 4.49 -10.81 -5.81
C GLN A 89 3.75 -9.47 -5.93
N TYR A 90 3.56 -8.74 -4.83
CA TYR A 90 2.95 -7.41 -4.87
C TYR A 90 3.78 -6.41 -5.69
N ARG A 91 5.10 -6.39 -5.53
CA ARG A 91 5.97 -5.52 -6.34
C ARG A 91 5.84 -5.82 -7.84
N GLN A 92 5.78 -7.10 -8.21
CA GLN A 92 5.60 -7.50 -9.60
C GLN A 92 4.21 -7.12 -10.13
N ALA A 93 3.16 -7.37 -9.34
CA ALA A 93 1.79 -6.99 -9.67
C ALA A 93 1.65 -5.47 -9.83
N VAL A 94 2.25 -4.67 -8.95
CA VAL A 94 2.26 -3.21 -9.06
C VAL A 94 2.98 -2.77 -10.34
N ARG A 95 4.17 -3.31 -10.63
CA ARG A 95 4.92 -2.95 -11.85
C ARG A 95 4.12 -3.24 -13.11
N THR A 96 3.46 -4.40 -13.19
CA THR A 96 2.62 -4.74 -14.35
C THR A 96 1.35 -3.87 -14.42
N SER A 97 0.76 -3.52 -13.28
CA SER A 97 -0.42 -2.65 -13.22
C SER A 97 -0.10 -1.22 -13.66
N VAL A 98 1.04 -0.68 -13.19
CA VAL A 98 1.54 0.64 -13.61
C VAL A 98 1.82 0.65 -15.11
N LEU A 99 2.45 -0.40 -15.66
CA LEU A 99 2.68 -0.51 -17.10
C LEU A 99 1.37 -0.52 -17.92
N LYS A 100 0.35 -1.26 -17.46
CA LYS A 100 -0.99 -1.28 -18.08
C LYS A 100 -1.66 0.10 -18.04
N LEU A 101 -1.55 0.79 -16.90
CA LEU A 101 -2.05 2.16 -16.74
C LEU A 101 -1.39 3.14 -17.71
N TYR A 102 -0.07 3.09 -17.85
CA TYR A 102 0.65 3.89 -18.84
C TYR A 102 0.22 3.55 -20.28
N GLY A 103 0.04 2.26 -20.59
CA GLY A 103 -0.44 1.83 -21.91
C GLY A 103 -1.84 2.36 -22.22
N LEU A 104 -2.78 2.28 -21.27
CA LEU A 104 -4.12 2.83 -21.42
C LEU A 104 -4.10 4.36 -21.57
N PHE A 105 -3.28 5.04 -20.77
CA PHE A 105 -3.12 6.49 -20.87
C PHE A 105 -2.56 6.92 -22.24
N ALA A 106 -1.56 6.18 -22.76
CA ALA A 106 -1.00 6.44 -24.08
C ALA A 106 -2.05 6.25 -25.19
N LEU A 107 -2.81 5.15 -25.16
CA LEU A 107 -3.91 4.92 -26.12
C LEU A 107 -4.96 6.02 -26.07
N PHE A 108 -5.38 6.41 -24.86
CA PHE A 108 -6.33 7.50 -24.67
C PHE A 108 -5.79 8.82 -25.21
N SER A 109 -4.51 9.13 -24.94
CA SER A 109 -3.86 10.34 -25.44
C SER A 109 -3.81 10.40 -26.97
N VAL A 110 -3.47 9.28 -27.63
CA VAL A 110 -3.50 9.18 -29.10
C VAL A 110 -4.91 9.38 -29.64
N PHE A 111 -5.92 8.78 -28.99
CA PHE A 111 -7.32 8.91 -29.40
C PHE A 111 -7.81 10.36 -29.31
N VAL A 112 -7.52 11.04 -28.20
CA VAL A 112 -7.85 12.47 -28.02
C VAL A 112 -7.12 13.32 -29.06
N ALA A 113 -5.83 13.07 -29.30
CA ALA A 113 -5.07 13.78 -30.32
C ALA A 113 -5.65 13.60 -31.72
N ALA A 114 -6.11 12.39 -32.07
CA ALA A 114 -6.76 12.11 -33.34
C ALA A 114 -8.11 12.85 -33.49
N ILE A 115 -8.91 12.93 -32.42
CA ILE A 115 -10.16 13.71 -32.41
C ILE A 115 -9.87 15.19 -32.63
N VAL A 116 -8.90 15.74 -31.88
CA VAL A 116 -8.48 17.13 -32.01
C VAL A 116 -8.02 17.41 -33.44
N TRP A 117 -7.12 16.58 -33.97
CA TRP A 117 -6.63 16.67 -35.35
C TRP A 117 -7.78 16.67 -36.37
N TYR A 118 -8.74 15.76 -36.22
CA TYR A 118 -9.90 15.65 -37.11
C TYR A 118 -10.78 16.92 -37.08
N ILE A 119 -11.06 17.47 -35.90
CA ILE A 119 -11.85 18.70 -35.76
C ILE A 119 -11.12 19.88 -36.41
N PHE A 120 -9.84 20.07 -36.07
CA PHE A 120 -9.07 21.22 -36.57
C PHE A 120 -8.84 21.17 -38.09
N ILE A 121 -8.62 20.00 -38.69
CA ILE A 121 -8.43 19.92 -40.14
C ILE A 121 -9.72 20.08 -40.93
N LYS A 122 -10.85 19.65 -40.38
CA LYS A 122 -12.14 19.81 -41.05
C LYS A 122 -12.58 21.27 -41.15
N ASP A 123 -12.21 22.08 -40.15
CA ASP A 123 -12.65 23.48 -40.03
C ASP A 123 -11.64 24.52 -40.51
N ILE A 124 -10.42 24.13 -40.90
CA ILE A 124 -9.49 25.04 -41.60
C ILE A 124 -9.93 25.13 -43.06
N PRO A 125 -10.36 26.31 -43.57
CA PRO A 125 -10.62 26.49 -44.99
C PRO A 125 -9.33 26.14 -45.74
N THR A 126 -9.43 25.14 -46.62
CA THR A 126 -8.30 24.70 -47.44
C THR A 126 -7.75 25.90 -48.20
N ILE A 127 -6.43 25.97 -48.40
CA ILE A 127 -5.76 27.07 -49.12
C ILE A 127 -6.45 27.36 -50.47
N SER A 128 -7.00 26.32 -51.12
CA SER A 128 -7.83 26.46 -52.31
C SER A 128 -9.07 27.34 -52.12
N LYS A 129 -9.85 27.15 -51.05
CA LYS A 129 -10.99 28.01 -50.70
C LYS A 129 -10.55 29.44 -50.40
N ILE A 130 -9.43 29.62 -49.71
CA ILE A 130 -8.91 30.97 -49.44
C ILE A 130 -8.51 31.69 -50.74
N ASN A 131 -7.89 30.97 -51.68
CA ASN A 131 -7.53 31.52 -52.98
C ASN A 131 -8.76 31.80 -53.85
N GLU A 132 -9.77 30.92 -53.84
CA GLU A 132 -11.04 31.14 -54.53
C GLU A 132 -11.76 32.38 -53.99
N LEU A 133 -11.82 32.56 -52.66
CA LEU A 133 -12.37 33.78 -52.06
C LEU A 133 -11.56 35.03 -52.43
N ARG A 134 -10.24 34.92 -52.57
CA ARG A 134 -9.37 36.04 -52.97
C ARG A 134 -9.54 36.40 -54.45
N GLU A 135 -9.71 35.43 -55.34
CA GLU A 135 -10.03 35.67 -56.75
C GLU A 135 -11.40 36.32 -56.90
N ILE A 136 -12.42 35.83 -56.18
CA ILE A 136 -13.75 36.45 -56.14
C ILE A 136 -13.67 37.89 -55.62
N GLN A 137 -12.86 38.14 -54.59
CA GLN A 137 -12.67 39.50 -54.07
C GLN A 137 -12.01 40.41 -55.09
N PHE A 138 -10.99 39.93 -55.81
CA PHE A 138 -10.30 40.70 -56.84
C PHE A 138 -11.21 41.00 -58.03
N SER A 139 -12.00 40.03 -58.49
CA SER A 139 -12.99 40.26 -59.55
C SER A 139 -14.07 41.26 -59.11
N LEU A 140 -14.55 41.16 -57.87
CA LEU A 140 -15.52 42.12 -57.33
C LEU A 140 -14.94 43.53 -57.21
N GLU A 141 -13.68 43.67 -56.82
CA GLU A 141 -13.01 44.98 -56.73
C GLU A 141 -12.83 45.61 -58.12
N GLN A 142 -12.50 44.79 -59.13
CA GLN A 142 -12.43 45.21 -60.51
C GLN A 142 -13.81 45.65 -61.04
N ASP A 143 -14.86 44.86 -60.77
CA ASP A 143 -16.23 45.22 -61.13
C ASP A 143 -16.64 46.54 -60.46
N VAL A 144 -16.43 46.69 -59.15
CA VAL A 144 -16.74 47.94 -58.42
C VAL A 144 -15.99 49.13 -58.99
N ASN A 145 -14.70 48.98 -59.33
CA ASN A 145 -13.91 50.06 -59.93
C ASN A 145 -14.41 50.41 -61.34
N GLN A 146 -14.84 49.42 -62.13
CA GLN A 146 -15.47 49.66 -63.41
C GLN A 146 -16.83 50.36 -63.23
N LEU A 147 -17.64 49.96 -62.25
CA LEU A 147 -18.91 50.63 -61.92
C LEU A 147 -18.69 52.09 -61.48
N LYS A 148 -17.64 52.38 -60.69
CA LYS A 148 -17.24 53.75 -60.32
C LYS A 148 -16.82 54.60 -61.51
N SER A 149 -16.29 54.01 -62.58
CA SER A 149 -15.94 54.75 -63.80
C SER A 149 -17.16 55.29 -64.55
N TYR A 150 -18.34 54.67 -64.36
CA TYR A 150 -19.59 55.08 -65.00
C TYR A 150 -20.37 56.14 -64.21
N GLY A 151 -20.07 56.35 -62.92
CA GLY A 151 -20.80 57.29 -62.08
C GLY A 151 -20.56 57.09 -60.58
N ASN A 152 -21.29 57.84 -59.76
CA ASN A 152 -21.14 57.75 -58.30
C ASN A 152 -21.88 56.52 -57.78
N THR A 153 -21.18 55.63 -57.06
CA THR A 153 -21.75 54.35 -56.59
C THR A 153 -22.24 54.46 -55.15
N ILE A 154 -23.51 54.11 -54.90
CA ILE A 154 -24.14 54.11 -53.57
C ILE A 154 -24.60 52.69 -53.24
N THR A 155 -24.26 52.19 -52.06
CA THR A 155 -24.67 50.85 -51.61
C THR A 155 -25.90 50.96 -50.68
N TYR A 156 -26.98 50.24 -50.98
CA TYR A 156 -28.19 50.21 -50.15
C TYR A 156 -28.75 48.77 -50.08
N GLU A 157 -29.05 48.29 -48.86
CA GLU A 157 -29.58 46.94 -48.59
C GLU A 157 -28.85 45.79 -49.31
N GLY A 158 -27.52 45.88 -49.39
CA GLY A 158 -26.68 44.85 -50.03
C GLY A 158 -26.63 44.91 -51.55
N ASN A 159 -27.29 45.88 -52.19
CA ASN A 159 -27.23 46.12 -53.64
C ASN A 159 -26.43 47.40 -53.96
N ILE A 160 -25.71 47.40 -55.09
CA ILE A 160 -24.92 48.54 -55.57
C ILE A 160 -25.73 49.32 -56.62
N TYR A 161 -25.93 50.60 -56.39
CA TYR A 161 -26.62 51.53 -57.29
C TYR A 161 -25.61 52.51 -57.89
N ILE A 162 -25.73 52.82 -59.18
CA ILE A 162 -24.86 53.77 -59.87
C ILE A 162 -25.68 55.00 -60.28
N GLU A 163 -25.27 56.17 -59.83
CA GLU A 163 -25.79 57.47 -60.26
C GLU A 163 -24.99 57.94 -61.50
N VAL A 164 -25.61 57.88 -62.67
CA VAL A 164 -25.02 58.32 -63.93
C VAL A 164 -25.60 59.70 -64.29
N ASN A 165 -24.73 60.61 -64.75
CA ASN A 165 -25.09 62.00 -65.06
C ASN A 165 -26.29 62.09 -66.04
N LYS A 166 -27.22 63.01 -65.76
CA LYS A 166 -28.65 63.04 -66.17
C LYS A 166 -28.98 62.93 -67.68
N ASN A 167 -28.00 62.95 -68.58
CA ASN A 167 -28.24 63.04 -70.02
C ASN A 167 -28.24 61.69 -70.76
N GLN A 168 -28.05 60.55 -70.08
CA GLN A 168 -28.03 59.22 -70.73
C GLN A 168 -28.90 58.16 -70.05
N CYS A 169 -29.93 58.58 -69.32
CA CYS A 169 -30.77 57.67 -68.56
C CYS A 169 -32.06 57.26 -69.29
N ARG A 170 -32.15 55.99 -69.74
CA ARG A 170 -33.44 55.36 -70.13
C ARG A 170 -34.04 54.66 -68.93
N ILE A 171 -35.22 55.12 -68.50
CA ILE A 171 -36.00 54.52 -67.40
C ILE A 171 -36.46 53.13 -67.85
N LEU A 172 -35.96 52.07 -67.21
CA LEU A 172 -36.50 50.72 -67.36
C LEU A 172 -37.74 50.59 -66.46
N LYS A 173 -38.91 50.42 -67.09
CA LYS A 173 -40.20 50.17 -66.42
C LYS A 173 -40.09 48.89 -65.59
N GLY A 174 -40.32 48.97 -64.27
CA GLY A 174 -40.63 47.77 -63.50
C GLY A 174 -40.44 47.84 -62.00
N GLU A 175 -39.51 48.64 -61.46
CA GLU A 175 -39.26 48.67 -60.01
C GLU A 175 -38.93 50.08 -59.54
N THR A 176 -39.69 50.57 -58.56
CA THR A 176 -39.58 51.91 -57.97
C THR A 176 -38.29 52.05 -57.15
N PRO A 177 -37.40 52.99 -57.48
CA PRO A 177 -36.24 53.30 -56.63
C PRO A 177 -36.66 54.00 -55.34
N PRO A 178 -35.90 53.85 -54.23
CA PRO A 178 -36.15 54.60 -53.02
C PRO A 178 -35.78 56.09 -53.26
N LYS A 179 -36.79 56.97 -53.15
CA LYS A 179 -36.70 58.44 -53.11
C LYS A 179 -36.04 59.13 -54.33
N ASN A 180 -36.88 59.67 -55.24
CA ASN A 180 -36.64 60.83 -56.12
C ASN A 180 -35.23 61.07 -56.70
N GLN A 181 -34.48 60.02 -57.03
CA GLN A 181 -33.24 60.10 -57.82
C GLN A 181 -33.33 59.11 -58.98
N ALA A 182 -32.92 59.57 -60.17
CA ALA A 182 -32.98 58.78 -61.39
C ALA A 182 -31.79 57.83 -61.44
N PHE A 183 -32.02 56.55 -61.12
CA PHE A 183 -31.00 55.51 -61.20
C PHE A 183 -31.08 54.80 -62.55
N CYS A 184 -29.92 54.55 -63.16
CA CYS A 184 -29.86 53.84 -64.44
C CYS A 184 -29.21 52.48 -64.28
N LYS A 185 -30.07 51.48 -64.46
CA LYS A 185 -29.79 50.05 -64.48
C LYS A 185 -29.59 49.43 -63.09
N ILE A 186 -30.59 48.65 -62.70
CA ILE A 186 -30.51 47.70 -61.60
C ILE A 186 -29.77 46.47 -62.16
N ILE A 187 -28.59 46.16 -61.64
CA ILE A 187 -27.98 44.85 -61.84
C ILE A 187 -28.36 44.04 -60.61
N LYS A 188 -29.40 43.21 -60.74
CA LYS A 188 -29.72 42.21 -59.72
C LYS A 188 -28.71 41.08 -59.83
N ARG A 189 -28.31 40.58 -58.66
CA ARG A 189 -27.48 39.40 -58.49
C ARG A 189 -28.04 38.19 -59.22
#